data_AF-A0AA97IAG2-F1
#
_entry.id   AF-A0AA97IAG2-F1
#
_cell.length_a   1.000
_cell.length_b   1.000
_cell.length_c   1.000
_cell.angle_alpha   90.00
_cell.angle_beta   90.00
_cell.angle_gamma   90.00
#
_symmetry.space_group_name_H-M   'P 1'
#
loop_
_entity.id
_entity.type
_entity.pdbx_description
1 polymer ?
#
loop_
_entity_poly.entity_id
_entity_poly.type
_entity_poly.pdbx_seq_one_letter_code
_entity_poly.pdbx_strand_id
1 'polypeptide(L)'
;MEFMMVNASHSPILDFPARESEAVVAVLAALAETRDRIAAFGPDLVVLFGNDHYGGQQMSCMPSFCIGVEATALADVGGTPGPLNVPRDLAIEAVSDLRDQGIDVAVSYDMKVDHGFSQALTRLTGGLKTYPVLPIFMCCIQPPLSHSNGYVLWVTPLGSLFSASHGKSGSASESP
;
A
#
# COMPACT_ATOMS: atom_id res chain seq x y z
N MET A 1 -1.05 -16.93 -10.93
CA MET A 1 -0.89 -15.98 -9.81
C MET A 1 -2.24 -15.79 -9.16
N GLU A 2 -2.31 -15.87 -7.84
CA GLU A 2 -3.55 -15.71 -7.07
C GLU A 2 -3.55 -14.32 -6.42
N PHE A 3 -4.73 -13.72 -6.27
CA PHE A 3 -4.89 -12.39 -5.67
C PHE A 3 -5.97 -12.42 -4.59
N MET A 4 -5.70 -11.74 -3.48
CA MET A 4 -6.67 -11.46 -2.41
C MET A 4 -6.87 -9.95 -2.29
N MET A 5 -8.12 -9.49 -2.35
CA MET A 5 -8.46 -8.09 -2.15
C MET A 5 -9.12 -7.90 -0.78
N VAL A 6 -8.60 -6.96 -0.01
CA VAL A 6 -9.13 -6.59 1.30
C VAL A 6 -9.34 -5.08 1.35
N ASN A 7 -10.46 -4.66 1.92
CA ASN A 7 -10.75 -3.27 2.20
C ASN A 7 -10.97 -3.11 3.70
N ALA A 8 -10.35 -2.12 4.31
CA ALA A 8 -10.52 -1.81 5.72
C ALA A 8 -10.57 -0.30 5.93
N SER A 9 -11.35 0.12 6.93
CA SER A 9 -11.28 1.48 7.44
C SER A 9 -9.93 1.69 8.14
N HIS A 10 -9.34 2.87 7.97
CA HIS A 10 -8.19 3.36 8.74
C HIS A 10 -8.60 4.49 9.70
N SER A 11 -9.87 4.53 10.13
CA SER A 11 -10.30 5.60 11.03
C SER A 11 -9.57 5.48 12.37
N PRO A 12 -8.86 6.53 12.82
CA PRO A 12 -8.18 6.50 14.12
C PRO A 12 -9.16 6.39 15.29
N ILE A 13 -10.45 6.63 15.06
CA ILE A 13 -11.51 6.45 16.06
C ILE A 13 -11.63 4.98 16.51
N LEU A 14 -11.17 4.01 15.70
CA LEU A 14 -11.11 2.60 16.13
C LEU A 14 -10.13 2.37 17.28
N ASP A 15 -9.08 3.19 17.41
CA ASP A 15 -8.14 3.15 18.54
C ASP A 15 -8.61 3.99 19.72
N PHE A 16 -9.46 4.98 19.47
CA PHE A 16 -9.93 5.92 20.49
C PHE A 16 -11.46 6.08 20.43
N PRO A 17 -12.23 5.00 20.67
CA PRO A 17 -13.68 5.10 20.65
C PRO A 17 -14.16 5.95 21.83
N ALA A 18 -15.08 6.89 21.58
CA ALA A 18 -15.67 7.70 22.64
C ALA A 18 -16.39 6.85 23.71
N ARG A 19 -16.87 5.67 23.32
CA ARG A 19 -17.40 4.62 24.18
C ARG A 19 -17.15 3.26 23.54
N GLU A 20 -16.85 2.25 24.35
CA GLU A 20 -16.93 0.88 23.86
C GLU A 20 -18.38 0.54 23.49
N SER A 21 -18.53 -0.16 22.36
CA SER A 21 -19.83 -0.58 21.85
C SER A 21 -19.69 -1.91 21.14
N GLU A 22 -20.79 -2.64 21.05
CA GLU A 22 -20.85 -3.91 20.30
C GLU A 22 -20.38 -3.74 18.85
N ALA A 23 -20.64 -2.57 18.24
CA ALA A 23 -20.16 -2.25 16.90
C ALA A 23 -18.62 -2.17 16.81
N VAL A 24 -17.97 -1.53 17.79
CA VAL A 24 -16.49 -1.47 17.84
C VAL A 24 -15.92 -2.86 18.02
N VAL A 25 -16.48 -3.67 18.94
CA VAL A 25 -16.05 -5.05 19.16
C VAL A 25 -16.21 -5.89 17.89
N ALA A 26 -17.34 -5.76 17.19
CA ALA A 26 -17.60 -6.48 15.94
C ALA A 26 -16.63 -6.09 14.82
N VAL A 27 -16.30 -4.80 14.67
CA VAL A 27 -15.31 -4.34 13.69
C VAL A 27 -13.92 -4.89 14.01
N LEU A 28 -13.49 -4.83 15.27
CA LEU A 28 -12.18 -5.36 15.67
C LEU A 28 -12.09 -6.88 15.47
N ALA A 29 -13.18 -7.61 15.74
CA ALA A 29 -13.25 -9.05 15.48
C ALA A 29 -13.16 -9.36 13.98
N ALA A 30 -13.88 -8.62 13.13
CA ALA A 30 -13.83 -8.80 11.67
C ALA A 30 -12.43 -8.49 11.09
N LEU A 31 -11.73 -7.49 11.64
CA LEU A 31 -10.35 -7.18 11.25
C LEU A 31 -9.39 -8.29 11.67
N ALA A 32 -9.58 -8.90 12.85
CA ALA A 32 -8.78 -10.04 13.30
C ALA A 32 -9.02 -11.28 12.43
N GLU A 33 -10.27 -11.62 12.11
CA GLU A 33 -10.58 -12.72 11.18
C GLU A 33 -9.98 -12.48 9.79
N THR A 34 -10.03 -11.24 9.30
CA THR A 34 -9.43 -10.86 8.03
C THR A 34 -7.91 -11.02 8.06
N ARG A 35 -7.25 -10.64 9.17
CA ARG A 35 -5.82 -10.89 9.36
C ARG A 35 -5.50 -12.38 9.29
N ASP A 36 -6.29 -13.22 9.94
CA ASP A 36 -6.06 -14.67 9.92
C ASP A 36 -6.20 -15.24 8.51
N ARG A 37 -7.15 -14.72 7.71
CA ARG A 37 -7.30 -15.05 6.29
C ARG A 37 -6.12 -14.58 5.45
N ILE A 38 -5.60 -13.38 5.68
CA ILE A 38 -4.39 -12.86 5.00
C ILE A 38 -3.19 -13.72 5.37
N ALA A 39 -3.03 -14.10 6.63
CA ALA A 39 -1.95 -14.98 7.07
C ALA A 39 -2.05 -16.38 6.43
N ALA A 40 -3.26 -16.92 6.31
CA ALA A 40 -3.49 -18.19 5.61
C ALA A 40 -3.23 -18.08 4.09
N PHE A 41 -3.52 -16.92 3.49
CA PHE A 41 -3.20 -16.64 2.09
C PHE A 41 -1.68 -16.52 1.86
N GLY A 42 -0.94 -15.93 2.81
CA GLY A 42 0.51 -15.84 2.78
C GLY A 42 1.04 -14.98 1.61
N PRO A 43 0.73 -13.67 1.55
CA PRO A 43 1.09 -12.84 0.40
C PRO A 43 2.61 -12.64 0.29
N ASP A 44 3.15 -12.83 -0.91
CA ASP A 44 4.54 -12.45 -1.24
C ASP A 44 4.73 -10.93 -1.33
N LEU A 45 3.65 -10.20 -1.62
CA LEU A 45 3.62 -8.75 -1.73
C LEU A 45 2.25 -8.20 -1.35
N VAL A 46 2.24 -7.12 -0.56
CA VAL A 46 1.07 -6.30 -0.28
C VAL A 46 1.17 -5.01 -1.11
N VAL A 47 0.28 -4.85 -2.08
CA VAL A 47 0.10 -3.56 -2.77
C VAL A 47 -0.89 -2.73 -1.96
N LEU A 48 -0.38 -1.71 -1.27
CA LEU A 48 -1.19 -0.91 -0.34
C LEU A 48 -1.55 0.43 -0.97
N PHE A 49 -2.80 0.52 -1.39
CA PHE A 49 -3.41 1.79 -1.78
C PHE A 49 -3.94 2.50 -0.54
N GLY A 50 -3.47 3.72 -0.29
CA GLY A 50 -3.89 4.53 0.85
C GLY A 50 -3.88 6.02 0.53
N ASN A 51 -4.53 6.79 1.37
CA ASN A 51 -4.33 8.24 1.42
C ASN A 51 -3.56 8.62 2.68
N ASP A 52 -2.94 9.78 2.60
CA ASP A 52 -2.29 10.45 3.73
C ASP A 52 -3.10 11.70 4.06
N HIS A 53 -3.27 11.98 5.36
CA HIS A 53 -4.08 13.08 5.90
C HIS A 53 -3.21 14.29 6.24
N TYR A 54 -2.28 14.64 5.34
CA TYR A 54 -1.30 15.72 5.47
C TYR A 54 -0.19 15.47 6.49
N GLY A 55 -0.01 14.23 6.94
CA GLY A 55 1.13 13.84 7.76
C GLY A 55 2.40 13.84 6.93
N GLY A 56 2.42 13.04 5.88
CA GLY A 56 3.58 12.85 5.01
C GLY A 56 3.43 13.45 3.61
N GLN A 57 2.23 13.50 3.04
CA GLN A 57 1.95 14.13 1.75
C GLN A 57 1.34 15.52 2.00
N GLN A 58 2.18 16.54 1.87
CA GLN A 58 1.82 17.91 2.21
C GLN A 58 1.37 18.70 0.99
N MET A 59 0.71 19.84 1.25
CA MET A 59 0.18 20.76 0.23
C MET A 59 1.24 21.33 -0.74
N SER A 60 2.53 21.19 -0.43
CA SER A 60 3.63 21.54 -1.34
C SER A 60 3.67 20.67 -2.59
N CYS A 61 3.15 19.44 -2.54
CA CYS A 61 3.05 18.54 -3.69
C CYS A 61 1.93 17.52 -3.48
N MET A 62 0.89 17.56 -4.31
CA MET A 62 -0.26 16.65 -4.24
C MET A 62 -0.44 15.92 -5.58
N PRO A 63 0.39 14.91 -5.89
CA PRO A 63 0.22 14.11 -7.10
C PRO A 63 -1.06 13.26 -7.00
N SER A 64 -1.70 12.94 -8.12
CA SER A 64 -2.86 12.03 -8.12
C SER A 64 -2.49 10.66 -7.54
N PHE A 65 -1.34 10.14 -7.95
CA PHE A 65 -0.77 8.89 -7.46
C PHE A 65 0.73 9.05 -7.21
N CYS A 66 1.24 8.46 -6.14
CA CYS A 66 2.67 8.42 -5.84
C CYS A 66 3.05 7.02 -5.34
N ILE A 67 4.08 6.42 -5.95
CA ILE A 67 4.67 5.16 -5.50
C ILE A 67 5.86 5.48 -4.60
N GLY A 68 5.89 4.88 -3.42
CA GLY A 68 7.04 4.96 -2.51
C GLY A 68 8.05 3.89 -2.86
N VAL A 69 9.26 4.30 -3.25
CA VAL A 69 10.43 3.42 -3.40
C VAL A 69 11.10 3.16 -2.05
N GLU A 70 10.91 4.08 -1.11
CA GLU A 70 11.15 3.94 0.32
C GLU A 70 10.00 4.61 1.06
N ALA A 71 9.58 4.07 2.20
CA ALA A 71 8.51 4.65 2.98
C ALA A 71 8.71 4.51 4.49
N THR A 72 8.37 5.57 5.23
CA THR A 72 8.38 5.61 6.70
C THR A 72 7.02 6.09 7.21
N ALA A 73 6.38 5.28 8.05
CA ALA A 73 5.19 5.68 8.78
C ALA A 73 5.55 6.65 9.90
N LEU A 74 4.76 7.72 10.03
CA LEU A 74 4.90 8.75 11.04
C LEU A 74 4.33 8.30 12.39
N ALA A 75 4.74 8.98 13.46
CA ALA A 75 4.12 8.86 14.77
C ALA A 75 2.94 9.85 14.84
N ASP A 76 1.74 9.38 14.52
CA ASP A 76 0.52 10.17 14.52
C ASP A 76 -0.62 9.46 15.27
N VAL A 77 -1.86 9.95 15.11
CA VAL A 77 -2.99 9.47 15.90
C VAL A 77 -3.39 8.05 15.51
N GLY A 78 -3.08 7.10 16.40
CA GLY A 78 -3.38 5.67 16.20
C GLY A 78 -2.50 5.00 15.14
N GLY A 79 -1.52 5.71 14.57
CA GLY A 79 -0.56 5.12 13.65
C GLY A 79 0.53 4.33 14.36
N THR A 80 1.15 3.42 13.62
CA THR A 80 2.34 2.69 14.07
C THR A 80 3.55 3.27 13.32
N PRO A 81 4.50 3.95 14.00
CA PRO A 81 5.62 4.59 13.33
C PRO A 81 6.71 3.58 12.94
N GLY A 82 7.47 3.93 11.90
CA GLY A 82 8.67 3.20 11.51
C GLY A 82 8.74 2.91 10.00
N PRO A 83 9.86 2.35 9.53
CA PRO A 83 10.04 2.06 8.11
C PRO A 83 9.15 0.88 7.68
N LEU A 84 8.52 1.04 6.51
CA LEU A 84 7.83 -0.05 5.82
C LEU A 84 8.85 -0.97 5.14
N ASN A 85 8.50 -2.24 4.95
CA ASN A 85 9.31 -3.19 4.19
C ASN A 85 9.08 -3.02 2.68
N VAL A 86 9.59 -1.96 2.08
CA VAL A 86 9.43 -1.69 0.64
C VAL A 86 10.50 -2.42 -0.17
N PRO A 87 10.15 -3.32 -1.11
CA PRO A 87 11.11 -3.91 -2.04
C PRO A 87 11.50 -2.87 -3.11
N ARG A 88 12.56 -2.10 -2.84
CA ARG A 88 13.03 -0.97 -3.65
C ARG A 88 13.05 -1.26 -5.16
N ASP A 89 13.74 -2.32 -5.56
CA ASP A 89 13.96 -2.62 -6.99
C ASP A 89 12.64 -2.95 -7.69
N LEU A 90 11.76 -3.69 -7.02
CA LEU A 90 10.40 -3.97 -7.50
C LEU A 90 9.57 -2.70 -7.63
N ALA A 91 9.68 -1.76 -6.67
CA ALA A 91 8.97 -0.49 -6.76
C ALA A 91 9.45 0.36 -7.95
N ILE A 92 10.74 0.35 -8.25
CA ILE A 92 11.31 1.04 -9.42
C ILE A 92 10.84 0.38 -10.73
N GLU A 93 10.86 -0.96 -10.79
CA GLU A 93 10.35 -1.72 -11.94
C GLU A 93 8.86 -1.45 -12.17
N ALA A 94 8.05 -1.45 -11.10
CA ALA A 94 6.63 -1.14 -11.17
C ALA A 94 6.36 0.26 -11.76
N VAL A 95 7.15 1.26 -11.37
CA VAL A 95 7.06 2.62 -11.92
C VAL A 95 7.43 2.62 -13.42
N SER A 96 8.50 1.92 -13.80
CA SER A 96 8.93 1.84 -15.20
C SER A 96 7.82 1.23 -16.07
N ASP A 97 7.28 0.10 -15.64
CA ASP A 97 6.25 -0.63 -16.38
C ASP A 97 4.94 0.15 -16.50
N LEU A 98 4.54 0.88 -15.44
CA LEU A 98 3.37 1.76 -15.50
C LEU A 98 3.57 2.89 -16.52
N ARG A 99 4.77 3.50 -16.54
CA ARG A 99 5.10 4.56 -17.49
C ARG A 99 5.19 4.06 -18.93
N ASP A 100 5.74 2.87 -19.15
CA ASP A 100 5.78 2.22 -20.46
C ASP A 100 4.36 1.93 -20.99
N GLN A 101 3.39 1.77 -20.09
CA GLN A 101 1.96 1.63 -20.40
C GLN A 101 1.22 2.97 -20.50
N GLY A 102 1.93 4.09 -20.43
CA GLY A 102 1.37 5.44 -20.55
C GLY A 102 0.70 5.97 -19.28
N ILE A 103 0.93 5.34 -18.13
CA ILE A 103 0.43 5.78 -16.83
C ILE A 103 1.55 6.52 -16.11
N ASP A 104 1.46 7.85 -16.05
CA ASP A 104 2.43 8.64 -15.32
C ASP A 104 2.09 8.71 -13.83
N VAL A 105 3.09 8.37 -13.01
CA VAL A 105 2.99 8.24 -11.57
C VAL A 105 4.13 9.01 -10.92
N ALA A 106 3.83 9.73 -9.85
CA ALA A 106 4.89 10.32 -9.04
C ALA A 106 5.67 9.22 -8.32
N VAL A 107 6.92 9.50 -8.00
CA VAL A 107 7.81 8.58 -7.28
C VAL A 107 8.39 9.33 -6.10
N SER A 108 8.36 8.72 -4.92
CA SER A 108 9.05 9.24 -3.75
C SER A 108 10.10 8.26 -3.25
N TYR A 109 11.32 8.73 -3.11
CA TYR A 109 12.44 8.02 -2.46
C TYR A 109 12.51 8.31 -0.96
N ASP A 110 11.60 9.13 -0.43
CA ASP A 110 11.47 9.38 1.01
C ASP A 110 9.99 9.55 1.36
N MET A 111 9.17 8.57 1.01
CA MET A 111 7.73 8.66 1.26
C MET A 111 7.48 8.67 2.77
N LYS A 112 6.80 9.70 3.26
CA LYS A 112 6.19 9.68 4.59
C LYS A 112 4.72 9.34 4.43
N VAL A 113 4.23 8.47 5.31
CA VAL A 113 2.82 8.05 5.37
C VAL A 113 2.33 8.10 6.80
N ASP A 114 1.04 8.27 6.98
CA ASP A 114 0.40 8.43 8.29
C ASP A 114 -0.35 7.15 8.73
N HIS A 115 -1.27 7.30 9.70
CA HIS A 115 -2.16 6.24 10.16
C HIS A 115 -2.98 5.59 9.05
N GLY A 116 -3.28 6.31 7.97
CA GLY A 116 -4.02 5.81 6.80
C GLY A 116 -3.37 4.57 6.16
N PHE A 117 -2.04 4.46 6.30
CA PHE A 117 -1.26 3.30 5.88
C PHE A 117 -0.95 2.37 7.06
N SER A 118 -0.40 2.93 8.14
CA SER A 118 0.20 2.13 9.21
C SER A 118 -0.83 1.34 10.03
N GLN A 119 -2.06 1.83 10.20
CA GLN A 119 -3.12 1.08 10.87
C GLN A 119 -3.56 -0.14 10.06
N ALA A 120 -3.75 0.03 8.75
CA ALA A 120 -4.16 -1.06 7.87
C ALA A 120 -3.14 -2.20 7.91
N LEU A 121 -1.85 -1.88 7.75
CA LEU A 121 -0.77 -2.88 7.88
C LEU A 121 -0.78 -3.52 9.27
N THR A 122 -0.75 -2.73 10.33
CA THR A 122 -0.64 -3.29 11.69
C THR A 122 -1.82 -4.20 12.05
N ARG A 123 -3.05 -3.83 11.68
CA ARG A 123 -4.24 -4.61 11.99
C ARG A 123 -4.40 -5.84 11.11
N LEU A 124 -4.16 -5.71 9.80
CA LEU A 124 -4.44 -6.75 8.81
C LEU A 124 -3.26 -7.69 8.55
N THR A 125 -2.04 -7.23 8.73
CA THR A 125 -0.82 -8.03 8.51
C THR A 125 -0.02 -8.26 9.79
N GLY A 126 -0.38 -7.60 10.91
CA GLY A 126 0.33 -7.74 12.17
C GLY A 126 1.57 -6.84 12.31
N GLY A 127 1.88 -6.01 11.31
CA GLY A 127 2.97 -5.03 11.43
C GLY A 127 3.45 -4.46 10.10
N LEU A 128 4.18 -3.34 10.17
CA LEU A 128 4.68 -2.61 9.00
C LEU A 128 5.69 -3.40 8.14
N LYS A 129 6.29 -4.42 8.72
CA LYS A 129 7.37 -5.21 8.10
C LYS A 129 7.03 -6.68 7.90
N THR A 130 5.81 -7.11 8.25
CA THR A 130 5.45 -8.54 8.19
C THR A 130 5.55 -9.10 6.77
N TYR A 131 5.14 -8.32 5.77
CA TYR A 131 5.25 -8.66 4.35
C TYR A 131 5.95 -7.54 3.59
N PRO A 132 6.53 -7.80 2.40
CA PRO A 132 6.90 -6.76 1.46
C PRO A 132 5.69 -5.90 1.11
N VAL A 133 5.85 -4.57 1.07
CA VAL A 133 4.78 -3.61 0.81
C VAL A 133 5.18 -2.69 -0.34
N LEU A 134 4.33 -2.58 -1.36
CA LEU A 134 4.39 -1.53 -2.36
C LEU A 134 3.37 -0.43 -1.99
N PRO A 135 3.80 0.67 -1.33
CA PRO A 135 2.88 1.72 -0.92
C PRO A 135 2.55 2.65 -2.08
N ILE A 136 1.26 2.89 -2.29
CA ILE A 136 0.72 3.76 -3.33
C ILE A 136 -0.18 4.79 -2.66
N PHE A 137 0.29 6.03 -2.60
CA PHE A 137 -0.52 7.17 -2.21
C PHE A 137 -1.50 7.50 -3.34
N MET A 138 -2.75 7.76 -2.96
CA MET A 138 -3.81 8.25 -3.82
C MET A 138 -4.37 9.56 -3.27
N CYS A 139 -4.38 10.61 -4.09
CA CYS A 139 -4.98 11.87 -3.69
C CYS A 139 -6.52 11.78 -3.76
N CYS A 140 -7.15 11.68 -2.59
CA CYS A 140 -8.60 11.73 -2.41
C CYS A 140 -9.07 12.84 -1.45
N ILE A 141 -8.15 13.67 -0.96
CA ILE A 141 -8.42 14.69 0.08
C ILE A 141 -8.32 16.13 -0.44
N GLN A 142 -7.48 16.39 -1.44
CA GLN A 142 -7.21 17.75 -1.96
C GLN A 142 -7.56 17.85 -3.45
N PRO A 143 -8.50 18.71 -3.86
CA PRO A 143 -8.77 18.96 -5.26
C PRO A 143 -7.54 19.51 -6.02
N PRO A 144 -7.32 19.10 -7.29
CA PRO A 144 -8.13 18.17 -8.08
C PRO A 144 -7.96 16.71 -7.62
N LEU A 145 -9.09 16.02 -7.43
CA LEU A 145 -9.09 14.64 -6.96
C LEU A 145 -8.68 13.67 -8.08
N SER A 146 -8.18 12.51 -7.68
CA SER A 146 -7.91 11.41 -8.61
C SER A 146 -9.22 10.95 -9.26
N HIS A 147 -9.29 10.99 -10.59
CA HIS A 147 -10.49 10.65 -11.37
C HIS A 147 -10.80 9.15 -11.33
N SER A 148 -12.09 8.77 -11.26
CA SER A 148 -12.59 7.38 -11.22
C SER A 148 -12.05 6.48 -12.35
N ASN A 149 -11.82 7.03 -13.55
CA ASN A 149 -11.21 6.30 -14.67
C ASN A 149 -9.74 5.93 -14.40
N GLY A 150 -9.04 6.71 -13.58
CA GLY A 150 -7.68 6.41 -13.14
C GLY A 150 -7.59 5.20 -12.21
N TYR A 151 -8.67 4.69 -11.62
CA TYR A 151 -8.64 3.54 -10.71
C TYR A 151 -8.70 2.20 -11.46
N VAL A 152 -9.42 2.15 -12.59
CA VAL A 152 -9.51 0.96 -13.47
C VAL A 152 -8.19 0.72 -14.23
N LEU A 153 -7.40 1.77 -14.41
CA LEU A 153 -6.12 1.74 -15.11
C LEU A 153 -4.96 1.11 -14.33
N TRP A 154 -5.09 0.81 -13.02
CA TRP A 154 -3.97 0.27 -12.22
C TRP A 154 -4.03 -1.24 -12.01
N VAL A 155 -5.23 -1.80 -11.90
CA VAL A 155 -5.42 -3.22 -11.56
C VAL A 155 -4.96 -4.13 -12.69
N THR A 156 -5.19 -3.75 -13.95
CA THR A 156 -4.82 -4.55 -15.12
C THR A 156 -3.30 -4.51 -15.41
N PRO A 157 -2.62 -3.33 -15.37
CA PRO A 157 -1.16 -3.22 -15.53
C PRO A 157 -0.32 -3.78 -14.38
N LEU A 158 -0.74 -3.62 -13.12
CA LEU A 158 -0.03 -4.25 -12.00
C LEU A 158 -0.17 -5.77 -12.06
N GLY A 159 -1.32 -6.28 -12.49
CA GLY A 159 -1.52 -7.71 -12.71
C GLY A 159 -0.57 -8.30 -13.76
N SER A 160 -0.24 -7.57 -14.84
CA SER A 160 0.71 -8.02 -15.86
C SER A 160 2.17 -7.94 -15.40
N LEU A 161 2.56 -6.88 -14.67
CA LEU A 161 3.87 -6.75 -14.01
C LEU A 161 4.20 -7.99 -13.17
N PHE A 162 3.27 -8.40 -12.31
CA PHE A 162 3.49 -9.53 -11.40
C PHE A 162 3.39 -10.90 -12.08
N SER A 163 2.73 -10.98 -13.24
CA SER A 163 2.68 -12.19 -14.06
C SER A 163 3.96 -12.39 -14.91
N ALA A 164 4.62 -11.30 -15.32
CA ALA A 164 5.80 -11.34 -16.19
C ALA A 164 7.13 -11.61 -15.44
N SER A 165 7.27 -11.14 -14.20
CA SER A 165 8.51 -11.24 -13.41
C SER A 165 8.90 -12.67 -13.00
N HIS A 166 7.99 -13.64 -13.10
CA HIS A 166 8.26 -15.06 -12.84
C HIS A 166 8.89 -15.81 -14.04
N GLY A 167 9.10 -15.14 -15.18
CA GLY A 167 9.64 -15.75 -16.41
C GLY A 167 11.15 -15.67 -16.61
N LYS A 168 11.90 -14.99 -15.73
CA LYS A 168 13.36 -14.79 -15.88
C LYS A 168 14.14 -15.23 -14.64
N SER A 169 14.15 -16.53 -14.36
CA SER A 169 15.26 -17.14 -13.60
C SER A 169 15.78 -18.34 -14.39
N GLY A 170 16.96 -18.14 -14.99
CA GLY A 170 17.58 -19.13 -15.88
C GLY A 170 18.70 -18.54 -16.72
N SER A 171 19.66 -17.84 -16.11
CA SER A 171 20.97 -17.63 -16.74
C SER A 171 21.91 -18.73 -16.29
N ALA A 172 22.02 -19.78 -17.11
CA ALA A 172 23.21 -20.63 -17.11
C ALA A 172 24.13 -20.10 -18.22
N SER A 173 25.29 -19.62 -17.75
CA SER A 173 26.57 -19.44 -18.44
C SER A 173 26.69 -19.99 -19.86
N GLU A 174 27.27 -19.19 -20.76
CA GLU A 174 28.42 -19.65 -21.55
C GLU A 174 29.19 -18.44 -22.11
N SER A 175 30.45 -18.31 -21.70
CA SER A 175 31.52 -17.67 -22.46
C SER A 175 32.46 -18.78 -22.88
N PRO A 176 33.07 -18.68 -24.07
CA PRO A 176 34.38 -18.03 -24.15
C PRO A 176 34.37 -16.75 -24.99
#